data_AF-A0A7Y4UEB7-F1
#
_entry.id   AF-A0A7Y4UEB7-F1
#
_cell.length_a   1.000
_cell.length_b   1.000
_cell.length_c   1.000
_cell.angle_alpha   90.00
_cell.angle_beta   90.00
_cell.angle_gamma   90.00
#
_symmetry.space_group_name_H-M   'P 1'
#
loop_
_entity.id
_entity.type
_entity.pdbx_description
1 polymer ?
#
loop_
_entity_poly.entity_id
_entity_poly.type
_entity_poly.pdbx_seq_one_letter_code
_entity_poly.pdbx_strand_id
1 'polypeptide(L)'
;MKCSRLISILFIALSAASAWAQSATGAEEYYFLNVQATGTLEKELNQNAAQGWRLLLLPKANNSDTMGALLKKPGAEAPRYEYKVLAAQRIGTLENEFKAAIAEGYDFRGVMTTERVLVGNETLIVLERLAGQKTAKLEYIFLNTKKESTLQKETEAAVSQGYVPSGFVRTMDNSVKQKMFGIMAGLPIELTMILARNRETPAASMGREYKTLATSRLKTLEKEMNEAAQQGYRFYYAAPAALTIMVREPGVKAPRVEYQVLGTNRVNTMEKEMNDLSKQGFRYMATSNGAGGLATIFERTPTAEGSATPFEIKLVTKFTDTSVNKEIQKLVQDGYQLMDITNLSNFLLMLQKSGTR
;
A
#
# COMPACT_ATOMS: atom_id res chain seq x y z
N MET A 1 3.99 20.87 -81.07
CA MET A 1 3.67 19.44 -80.85
C MET A 1 3.71 19.16 -79.36
N LYS A 2 2.60 18.63 -78.83
CA LYS A 2 2.42 18.28 -77.41
C LYS A 2 3.24 17.02 -77.10
N CYS A 3 4.07 17.05 -76.06
CA CYS A 3 4.54 15.84 -75.40
C CYS A 3 4.48 16.04 -73.88
N SER A 4 4.01 15.02 -73.20
CA SER A 4 3.30 15.05 -71.92
C SER A 4 3.86 13.93 -71.02
N ARG A 5 3.99 14.22 -69.71
CA ARG A 5 4.16 13.29 -68.56
C ARG A 5 5.52 12.56 -68.49
N LEU A 6 6.11 12.21 -67.34
CA LEU A 6 5.63 11.95 -65.98
C LEU A 6 6.63 12.52 -64.96
N ILE A 7 6.15 13.09 -63.85
CA ILE A 7 6.93 13.30 -62.62
C ILE A 7 6.56 12.16 -61.68
N SER A 8 7.48 11.25 -61.42
CA SER A 8 7.35 10.20 -60.41
C SER A 8 7.71 10.77 -59.04
N ILE A 9 6.72 10.94 -58.17
CA ILE A 9 6.92 11.25 -56.75
C ILE A 9 7.22 9.93 -56.03
N LEU A 10 8.46 9.75 -55.58
CA LEU A 10 8.88 8.62 -54.76
C LEU A 10 8.53 8.91 -53.29
N PHE A 11 7.52 8.21 -52.76
CA PHE A 11 7.23 8.16 -51.32
C PHE A 11 8.29 7.29 -50.63
N ILE A 12 9.25 7.91 -49.94
CA ILE A 12 10.08 7.20 -48.97
C ILE A 12 9.31 7.18 -47.65
N ALA A 13 8.69 6.03 -47.35
CA ALA A 13 8.11 5.76 -46.05
C ALA A 13 9.25 5.63 -45.02
N LEU A 14 9.46 6.69 -44.24
CA LEU A 14 10.27 6.64 -43.02
C LEU A 14 9.48 5.84 -41.97
N SER A 15 9.67 4.52 -41.93
CA SER A 15 9.20 3.72 -40.80
C SER A 15 10.06 4.07 -39.58
N ALA A 16 9.54 4.93 -38.71
CA ALA A 16 10.03 5.08 -37.35
C ALA A 16 9.78 3.76 -36.61
N ALA A 17 10.73 2.84 -36.70
CA ALA A 17 10.83 1.74 -35.76
C ALA A 17 11.06 2.38 -34.39
N SER A 18 10.01 2.43 -33.58
CA SER A 18 10.12 2.79 -32.18
C SER A 18 11.11 1.82 -31.57
N ALA A 19 12.31 2.31 -31.28
CA ALA A 19 13.24 1.64 -30.39
C ALA A 19 12.58 1.62 -29.01
N TRP A 20 11.78 0.59 -28.74
CA TRP A 20 11.53 0.14 -27.39
C TRP A 20 12.90 -0.30 -26.89
N ALA A 21 13.63 0.65 -26.31
CA ALA A 21 14.76 0.35 -25.46
C ALA A 21 14.23 -0.60 -24.40
N GLN A 22 14.57 -1.87 -24.57
CA GLN A 22 14.36 -2.92 -23.60
C GLN A 22 15.22 -2.52 -22.41
N SER A 23 14.62 -1.80 -21.46
CA SER A 23 15.23 -1.51 -20.18
C SER A 23 15.74 -2.83 -19.63
N ALA A 24 17.06 -2.91 -19.39
CA ALA A 24 17.74 -4.13 -18.99
C ALA A 24 16.95 -4.86 -17.90
N THR A 25 16.35 -5.99 -18.27
CA THR A 25 15.59 -6.87 -17.39
C THR A 25 16.56 -7.61 -16.49
N GLY A 26 17.08 -6.94 -15.48
CA GLY A 26 17.51 -7.63 -14.26
C GLY A 26 16.26 -8.20 -13.61
N ALA A 27 16.26 -9.50 -13.28
CA ALA A 27 15.18 -10.11 -12.51
C ALA A 27 14.99 -9.30 -11.21
N GLU A 28 13.75 -8.95 -10.87
CA GLU A 28 13.48 -8.20 -9.65
C GLU A 28 13.88 -9.05 -8.42
N GLU A 29 14.84 -8.60 -7.63
CA GLU A 29 15.25 -9.33 -6.42
C GLU A 29 14.46 -8.86 -5.20
N TYR A 30 13.90 -9.80 -4.44
CA TYR A 30 13.16 -9.55 -3.22
C TYR A 30 13.77 -10.30 -2.03
N TYR A 31 13.65 -9.70 -0.85
CA TYR A 31 14.08 -10.29 0.40
C TYR A 31 13.04 -10.03 1.48
N PHE A 32 12.59 -11.09 2.13
CA PHE A 32 11.76 -11.01 3.31
C PHE A 32 12.63 -11.03 4.56
N LEU A 33 12.48 -9.98 5.36
CA LEU A 33 13.10 -9.81 6.67
C LEU A 33 12.03 -10.07 7.74
N ASN A 34 12.23 -11.08 8.58
CA ASN A 34 11.38 -11.33 9.74
C ASN A 34 12.04 -10.78 11.00
N VAL A 35 11.36 -9.89 11.68
CA VAL A 35 11.91 -9.19 12.82
C VAL A 35 11.28 -9.70 14.10
N GLN A 36 12.11 -10.26 14.97
CA GLN A 36 11.66 -10.85 16.24
C GLN A 36 11.49 -9.80 17.34
N ALA A 37 12.10 -8.62 17.23
CA ALA A 37 12.06 -7.58 18.25
C ALA A 37 11.87 -6.18 17.65
N THR A 38 10.96 -5.39 18.23
CA THR A 38 10.61 -4.05 17.71
C THR A 38 11.85 -3.15 17.72
N GLY A 39 12.66 -3.26 18.79
CA GLY A 39 13.92 -2.52 18.95
C GLY A 39 15.07 -2.93 18.01
N THR A 40 14.94 -3.99 17.21
CA THR A 40 15.98 -4.37 16.23
C THR A 40 15.63 -4.00 14.79
N LEU A 41 14.37 -3.68 14.49
CA LEU A 41 13.88 -3.37 13.14
C LEU A 41 14.73 -2.27 12.46
N GLU A 42 15.04 -1.18 13.15
CA GLU A 42 15.86 -0.09 12.58
C GLU A 42 17.24 -0.58 12.17
N LYS A 43 17.92 -1.30 13.07
CA LYS A 43 19.26 -1.83 12.83
C LYS A 43 19.24 -2.80 11.64
N GLU A 44 18.28 -3.71 11.60
CA GLU A 44 18.17 -4.71 10.54
C GLU A 44 17.84 -4.08 9.18
N LEU A 45 16.95 -3.09 9.14
CA LEU A 45 16.66 -2.31 7.93
C LEU A 45 17.92 -1.60 7.42
N ASN A 46 18.67 -0.91 8.29
CA ASN A 46 19.90 -0.22 7.90
C ASN A 46 21.03 -1.18 7.49
N GLN A 47 21.15 -2.35 8.11
CA GLN A 47 22.10 -3.39 7.71
C GLN A 47 21.81 -3.95 6.32
N ASN A 48 20.53 -4.13 5.98
CA ASN A 48 20.11 -4.54 4.65
C ASN A 48 20.26 -3.37 3.64
N ALA A 49 20.00 -2.13 4.05
CA ALA A 49 20.22 -0.94 3.23
C ALA A 49 21.68 -0.78 2.82
N ALA A 50 22.62 -1.06 3.72
CA ALA A 50 24.05 -1.06 3.42
C ALA A 50 24.45 -2.12 2.38
N GLN A 51 23.65 -3.19 2.23
CA GLN A 51 23.81 -4.23 1.22
C GLN A 51 23.04 -3.91 -0.08
N GLY A 52 22.43 -2.72 -0.16
CA GLY A 52 21.69 -2.26 -1.33
C GLY A 52 20.23 -2.71 -1.36
N TRP A 53 19.65 -3.19 -0.27
CA TRP A 53 18.21 -3.47 -0.19
C TRP A 53 17.42 -2.20 0.18
N ARG A 54 16.21 -2.07 -0.35
CA ARG A 54 15.28 -1.00 0.02
C ARG A 54 13.99 -1.58 0.56
N LEU A 55 13.46 -1.01 1.64
CA LEU A 55 12.13 -1.31 2.14
C LEU A 55 11.08 -1.07 1.06
N LEU A 56 10.34 -2.12 0.71
CA LEU A 56 9.26 -2.10 -0.27
C LEU A 56 7.88 -2.02 0.41
N LEU A 57 7.59 -2.93 1.32
CA LEU A 57 6.31 -2.98 2.04
C LEU A 57 6.47 -3.42 3.50
N LEU A 58 5.56 -2.93 4.32
CA LEU A 58 5.33 -3.40 5.69
C LEU A 58 4.00 -4.15 5.75
N PRO A 59 3.87 -5.18 6.60
CA PRO A 59 2.62 -5.90 6.78
C PRO A 59 1.48 -4.99 7.20
N LYS A 60 0.37 -5.03 6.46
CA LYS A 60 -0.87 -4.36 6.83
C LYS A 60 -1.66 -5.22 7.81
N ALA A 61 -1.32 -5.12 9.08
CA ALA A 61 -1.97 -5.88 10.13
C ALA A 61 -2.26 -5.03 11.38
N ASN A 62 -3.47 -5.18 11.92
CA ASN A 62 -3.75 -4.87 13.31
C ASN A 62 -3.36 -6.04 14.19
N ASN A 63 -2.74 -5.74 15.33
CA ASN A 63 -2.55 -6.66 16.45
C ASN A 63 -1.82 -7.95 16.08
N SER A 64 -0.79 -7.86 15.24
CA SER A 64 0.04 -9.02 14.96
C SER A 64 1.16 -9.14 15.99
N ASP A 65 1.42 -10.37 16.41
CA ASP A 65 2.61 -10.77 17.18
C ASP A 65 3.87 -10.88 16.31
N THR A 66 3.71 -10.86 14.98
CA THR A 66 4.80 -10.93 14.00
C THR A 66 5.10 -9.57 13.38
N MET A 67 6.39 -9.28 13.17
CA MET A 67 6.85 -8.13 12.40
C MET A 67 7.78 -8.56 11.28
N GLY A 68 7.65 -7.91 10.15
CA GLY A 68 8.52 -8.18 9.04
C GLY A 68 8.56 -7.00 8.09
N ALA A 69 9.46 -7.10 7.14
CA ALA A 69 9.59 -6.15 6.06
C ALA A 69 9.85 -6.92 4.78
N LEU A 70 9.16 -6.51 3.74
CA LEU A 70 9.52 -6.91 2.40
C LEU A 70 10.49 -5.87 1.86
N LEU A 71 11.68 -6.33 1.46
CA LEU A 71 12.70 -5.52 0.81
C LEU A 71 12.77 -5.90 -0.67
N LYS A 72 13.16 -4.92 -1.49
CA LYS A 72 13.50 -5.10 -2.90
C LYS A 72 14.89 -4.55 -3.14
N LYS A 73 15.68 -5.22 -3.97
CA LYS A 73 16.97 -4.70 -4.40
C LYS A 73 16.73 -3.75 -5.57
N PRO A 74 16.86 -2.43 -5.39
CA PRO A 74 16.91 -1.53 -6.53
C PRO A 74 18.17 -1.83 -7.37
N GLY A 75 18.16 -1.43 -8.64
CA GLY A 75 19.30 -1.66 -9.55
C GLY A 75 20.62 -1.09 -9.02
N ALA A 76 21.76 -1.54 -9.58
CA ALA A 76 23.09 -1.25 -9.05
C ALA A 76 23.43 0.25 -8.85
N GLU A 77 22.78 1.14 -9.60
CA GLU A 77 22.98 2.60 -9.53
C GLU A 77 22.04 3.30 -8.54
N ALA A 78 21.24 2.56 -7.79
CA ALA A 78 20.28 3.14 -6.88
C ALA A 78 20.94 3.86 -5.69
N PRO A 79 20.34 4.95 -5.20
CA PRO A 79 20.88 5.64 -4.04
C PRO A 79 20.79 4.75 -2.80
N ARG A 80 21.67 5.03 -1.83
CA ARG A 80 21.61 4.38 -0.52
C ARG A 80 20.50 4.99 0.33
N TYR A 81 19.90 4.16 1.17
CA TYR A 81 18.82 4.54 2.07
C TYR A 81 19.26 4.44 3.52
N GLU A 82 18.73 5.33 4.35
CA GLU A 82 18.85 5.28 5.80
C GLU A 82 17.44 5.23 6.39
N TYR A 83 17.27 4.39 7.41
CA TYR A 83 15.99 4.14 8.05
C TYR A 83 16.00 4.61 9.50
N LYS A 84 14.85 5.14 9.93
CA LYS A 84 14.55 5.42 11.33
C LYS A 84 13.24 4.75 11.71
N VAL A 85 13.19 4.09 12.86
CA VAL A 85 11.99 3.43 13.37
C VAL A 85 11.59 4.07 14.69
N LEU A 86 10.38 4.59 14.70
CA LEU A 86 9.76 5.15 15.89
C LEU A 86 8.76 4.13 16.42
N ALA A 87 8.81 3.84 17.72
CA ALA A 87 7.94 2.86 18.34
C ALA A 87 7.38 3.42 19.65
N ALA A 88 6.05 3.46 19.78
CA ALA A 88 5.43 3.81 21.05
C ALA A 88 4.02 3.22 21.18
N GLN A 89 3.57 3.11 22.42
CA GLN A 89 2.19 2.73 22.76
C GLN A 89 1.19 3.89 22.61
N ARG A 90 1.68 5.14 22.57
CA ARG A 90 0.87 6.35 22.51
C ARG A 90 1.17 7.11 21.22
N ILE A 91 0.12 7.40 20.45
CA ILE A 91 0.28 8.09 19.17
C ILE A 91 0.83 9.53 19.33
N GLY A 92 0.46 10.23 20.41
CA GLY A 92 0.98 11.57 20.68
C GLY A 92 2.50 11.61 20.92
N THR A 93 3.08 10.52 21.46
CA THR A 93 4.55 10.39 21.58
C THR A 93 5.17 10.22 20.19
N LEU A 94 4.59 9.32 19.38
CA LEU A 94 5.04 9.11 18.00
C LEU A 94 4.98 10.40 17.17
N GLU A 95 3.96 11.23 17.32
CA GLU A 95 3.83 12.47 16.55
C GLU A 95 5.01 13.44 16.81
N ASN A 96 5.47 13.55 18.05
CA ASN A 96 6.59 14.43 18.39
C ASN A 96 7.92 13.88 17.85
N GLU A 97 8.18 12.59 18.05
CA GLU A 97 9.37 11.93 17.52
C GLU A 97 9.39 11.93 15.99
N PHE A 98 8.21 11.79 15.38
CA PHE A 98 8.01 11.89 13.94
C PHE A 98 8.43 13.27 13.45
N LYS A 99 7.91 14.34 14.06
CA LYS A 99 8.30 15.72 13.70
C LYS A 99 9.81 15.96 13.82
N ALA A 100 10.45 15.43 14.87
CA ALA A 100 11.90 15.50 15.03
C ALA A 100 12.64 14.78 13.89
N ALA A 101 12.19 13.58 13.51
CA ALA A 101 12.78 12.84 12.41
C ALA A 101 12.56 13.49 11.03
N ILE A 102 11.40 14.10 10.79
CA ILE A 102 11.15 14.91 9.59
C ILE A 102 12.10 16.11 9.53
N ALA A 103 12.42 16.74 10.66
CA ALA A 103 13.39 17.84 10.74
C ALA A 103 14.83 17.37 10.44
N GLU A 104 15.15 16.11 10.73
CA GLU A 104 16.41 15.45 10.32
C GLU A 104 16.40 15.01 8.84
N GLY A 105 15.30 15.22 8.12
CA GLY A 105 15.19 14.96 6.69
C GLY A 105 14.63 13.60 6.31
N TYR A 106 14.07 12.84 7.25
CA TYR A 106 13.37 11.59 6.95
C TYR A 106 11.98 11.83 6.36
N ASP A 107 11.53 10.94 5.49
CA ASP A 107 10.17 10.87 4.95
C ASP A 107 9.45 9.62 5.47
N PHE A 108 8.14 9.69 5.68
CA PHE A 108 7.30 8.56 6.06
C PHE A 108 7.34 7.44 5.02
N ARG A 109 7.62 6.21 5.48
CA ARG A 109 7.66 5.02 4.61
C ARG A 109 6.48 4.08 4.84
N GLY A 110 6.05 3.93 6.09
CA GLY A 110 4.93 3.08 6.44
C GLY A 110 4.74 2.96 7.94
N VAL A 111 3.66 2.28 8.32
CA VAL A 111 3.27 2.10 9.71
C VAL A 111 2.69 0.71 9.91
N MET A 112 2.92 0.14 11.09
CA MET A 112 2.33 -1.13 11.50
C MET A 112 1.99 -1.10 13.00
N THR A 113 1.07 -1.95 13.41
CA THR A 113 0.74 -2.14 14.83
C THR A 113 1.00 -3.58 15.24
N THR A 114 1.71 -3.73 16.35
CA THR A 114 2.03 -5.04 16.92
C THR A 114 1.35 -5.22 18.25
N GLU A 115 1.00 -6.45 18.60
CA GLU A 115 0.48 -6.81 19.92
C GLU A 115 1.37 -7.89 20.51
N ARG A 116 1.93 -7.61 21.69
CA ARG A 116 2.78 -8.55 22.42
C ARG A 116 2.16 -8.90 23.75
N VAL A 117 2.19 -10.19 24.09
CA VAL A 117 1.77 -10.68 25.40
C VAL A 117 2.56 -9.95 26.49
N LEU A 118 1.87 -9.40 27.49
CA LEU A 118 2.38 -8.58 28.61
C LEU A 118 2.92 -7.17 28.28
N VAL A 119 3.36 -6.91 27.05
CA VAL A 119 3.82 -5.56 26.63
C VAL A 119 2.65 -4.71 26.10
N GLY A 120 1.65 -5.35 25.48
CA GLY A 120 0.48 -4.69 24.88
C GLY A 120 0.72 -4.21 23.45
N ASN A 121 -0.12 -3.29 23.00
CA ASN A 121 -0.09 -2.76 21.64
C ASN A 121 1.01 -1.70 21.47
N GLU A 122 1.84 -1.87 20.46
CA GLU A 122 2.87 -0.91 20.06
C GLU A 122 2.69 -0.54 18.58
N THR A 123 2.66 0.76 18.30
CA THR A 123 2.65 1.28 16.92
C THR A 123 4.07 1.61 16.51
N LEU A 124 4.47 1.14 15.32
CA LEU A 124 5.77 1.41 14.74
C LEU A 124 5.61 2.23 13.47
N ILE A 125 6.28 3.38 13.39
CA ILE A 125 6.41 4.18 12.17
C ILE A 125 7.81 3.99 11.63
N VAL A 126 7.91 3.59 10.36
CA VAL A 126 9.19 3.51 9.64
C VAL A 126 9.32 4.73 8.75
N LEU A 127 10.47 5.37 8.85
CA LEU A 127 10.86 6.52 8.06
C LEU A 127 12.09 6.18 7.21
N GLU A 128 12.20 6.78 6.04
CA GLU A 128 13.27 6.56 5.06
C GLU A 128 13.82 7.91 4.62
N ARG A 129 15.14 7.99 4.40
CA ARG A 129 15.74 9.07 3.61
C ARG A 129 16.81 8.53 2.69
N LEU A 130 17.16 9.32 1.68
CA LEU A 130 18.39 9.08 0.93
C LEU A 130 19.59 9.37 1.82
N ALA A 131 20.66 8.58 1.71
CA ALA A 131 21.89 8.84 2.45
C ALA A 131 22.40 10.26 2.14
N GLY A 132 22.63 11.05 3.20
CA GLY A 132 23.03 12.45 3.10
C GLY A 132 21.89 13.47 2.87
N GLN A 133 20.64 13.03 2.73
CA GLN A 133 19.47 13.93 2.68
C GLN A 133 19.30 14.63 4.03
N LYS A 134 19.24 15.96 4.01
CA LYS A 134 19.08 16.81 5.20
C LYS A 134 17.67 17.41 5.33
N THR A 135 16.84 17.27 4.31
CA THR A 135 15.52 17.87 4.26
C THR A 135 14.54 16.85 3.70
N ALA A 136 13.44 16.66 4.40
CA ALA A 136 12.38 15.76 3.98
C ALA A 136 11.73 16.32 2.72
N LYS A 137 11.37 15.45 1.78
CA LYS A 137 10.71 15.87 0.53
C LYS A 137 9.24 16.22 0.77
N LEU A 138 8.68 15.69 1.84
CA LEU A 138 7.28 15.82 2.19
C LEU A 138 7.08 16.59 3.51
N GLU A 139 5.93 17.24 3.60
CA GLU A 139 5.33 17.75 4.83
C GLU A 139 4.25 16.80 5.28
N TYR A 140 4.00 16.74 6.60
CA TYR A 140 3.09 15.77 7.17
C TYR A 140 2.21 16.37 8.25
N ILE A 141 0.97 15.87 8.31
CA ILE A 141 0.05 16.13 9.42
C ILE A 141 -0.60 14.83 9.87
N PHE A 142 -1.01 14.80 11.14
CA PHE A 142 -1.73 13.69 11.75
C PHE A 142 -3.16 14.15 12.02
N LEU A 143 -4.15 13.39 11.57
CA LEU A 143 -5.55 13.58 11.92
C LEU A 143 -5.94 12.46 12.89
N ASN A 144 -6.15 12.83 14.15
CA ASN A 144 -6.46 11.91 15.25
C ASN A 144 -7.91 12.09 15.67
N THR A 145 -8.72 11.04 15.58
CA THR A 145 -10.14 11.12 15.96
C THR A 145 -10.72 9.80 16.40
N LYS A 146 -11.73 9.86 17.27
CA LYS A 146 -12.54 8.69 17.68
C LYS A 146 -13.76 8.46 16.78
N LYS A 147 -14.01 9.36 15.80
CA LYS A 147 -15.21 9.33 14.96
C LYS A 147 -14.85 9.40 13.48
N GLU A 148 -15.41 8.50 12.69
CA GLU A 148 -15.20 8.45 11.24
C GLU A 148 -15.73 9.71 10.52
N SER A 149 -16.90 10.23 10.90
CA SER A 149 -17.44 11.45 10.28
C SER A 149 -16.55 12.66 10.50
N THR A 150 -15.88 12.73 11.65
CA THR A 150 -14.87 13.75 11.93
C THR A 150 -13.63 13.52 11.06
N LEU A 151 -13.18 12.27 10.91
CA LEU A 151 -12.03 11.93 10.05
C LEU A 151 -12.25 12.38 8.61
N GLN A 152 -13.44 12.11 8.06
CA GLN A 152 -13.79 12.53 6.70
C GLN A 152 -13.71 14.05 6.53
N LYS A 153 -14.33 14.81 7.43
CA LYS A 153 -14.32 16.28 7.39
C LYS A 153 -12.91 16.86 7.55
N GLU A 154 -12.11 16.33 8.46
CA GLU A 154 -10.73 16.79 8.68
C GLU A 154 -9.83 16.43 7.48
N THR A 155 -10.06 15.27 6.86
CA THR A 155 -9.37 14.86 5.63
C THR A 155 -9.68 15.83 4.50
N GLU A 156 -10.95 16.20 4.30
CA GLU A 156 -11.35 17.21 3.30
C GLU A 156 -10.67 18.56 3.55
N ALA A 157 -10.61 19.01 4.80
CA ALA A 157 -9.94 20.26 5.17
C ALA A 157 -8.42 20.20 4.89
N ALA A 158 -7.77 19.07 5.15
CA ALA A 158 -6.36 18.86 4.85
C ALA A 158 -6.09 18.79 3.33
N VAL A 159 -6.95 18.08 2.60
CA VAL A 159 -6.84 17.91 1.14
C VAL A 159 -7.02 19.23 0.41
N SER A 160 -7.86 20.13 0.92
CA SER A 160 -7.96 21.50 0.40
C SER A 160 -6.65 22.30 0.47
N GLN A 161 -5.71 21.86 1.32
CA GLN A 161 -4.37 22.43 1.46
C GLN A 161 -3.31 21.62 0.70
N GLY A 162 -3.70 20.63 -0.11
CA GLY A 162 -2.79 19.80 -0.92
C GLY A 162 -2.22 18.56 -0.21
N TYR A 163 -2.69 18.24 1.00
CA TYR A 163 -2.31 17.00 1.67
C TYR A 163 -3.04 15.79 1.08
N VAL A 164 -2.38 14.64 1.04
CA VAL A 164 -2.94 13.37 0.58
C VAL A 164 -2.77 12.29 1.65
N PRO A 165 -3.75 11.39 1.86
CA PRO A 165 -3.59 10.27 2.77
C PRO A 165 -2.37 9.42 2.39
N SER A 166 -1.55 9.06 3.37
CA SER A 166 -0.30 8.31 3.16
C SER A 166 -0.16 7.12 4.09
N GLY A 167 -0.73 7.21 5.29
CA GLY A 167 -0.75 6.11 6.26
C GLY A 167 -2.01 6.16 7.11
N PHE A 168 -2.34 5.03 7.70
CA PHE A 168 -3.47 4.91 8.62
C PHE A 168 -3.13 3.93 9.73
N VAL A 169 -3.48 4.30 10.95
CA VAL A 169 -3.33 3.45 12.14
C VAL A 169 -4.62 3.47 12.93
N ARG A 170 -4.97 2.32 13.48
CA ARG A 170 -5.94 2.21 14.56
C ARG A 170 -5.21 1.89 15.85
N THR A 171 -5.37 2.74 16.86
CA THR A 171 -4.80 2.52 18.19
C THR A 171 -5.90 2.36 19.23
N MET A 172 -5.54 1.80 20.38
CA MET A 172 -6.40 1.79 21.56
C MET A 172 -6.00 2.93 22.50
N ASP A 173 -6.98 3.74 22.90
CA ASP A 173 -6.86 4.72 23.96
C ASP A 173 -6.60 3.98 25.28
N ASN A 174 -5.33 3.93 25.67
CA ASN A 174 -4.88 3.32 26.91
C ASN A 174 -4.79 4.34 28.07
N SER A 175 -5.45 5.49 27.95
CA SER A 175 -5.46 6.51 29.00
C SER A 175 -6.05 5.97 30.31
N VAL A 176 -5.62 6.57 31.43
CA VAL A 176 -6.16 6.26 32.76
C VAL A 176 -7.69 6.42 32.76
N LYS A 177 -8.21 7.43 32.05
CA LYS A 177 -9.64 7.65 31.89
C LYS A 177 -10.33 6.46 31.19
N GLN A 178 -9.80 5.99 30.07
CA GLN A 178 -10.38 4.84 29.36
C GLN A 178 -10.30 3.56 30.22
N LYS A 179 -9.21 3.36 30.97
CA LYS A 179 -9.05 2.22 31.88
C LYS A 179 -10.01 2.27 33.09
N MET A 180 -10.24 3.45 33.66
CA MET A 180 -11.10 3.63 34.84
C MET A 180 -12.59 3.62 34.52
N PHE A 181 -12.99 4.25 33.41
CA PHE A 181 -14.40 4.45 33.08
C PHE A 181 -14.90 3.56 31.95
N GLY A 182 -14.01 2.80 31.30
CA GLY A 182 -14.36 1.81 30.28
C GLY A 182 -15.28 2.38 29.21
N ILE A 183 -16.42 1.72 28.99
CA ILE A 183 -17.43 2.10 28.00
C ILE A 183 -17.97 3.53 28.24
N MET A 184 -18.00 4.00 29.49
CA MET A 184 -18.47 5.36 29.83
C MET A 184 -17.53 6.46 29.31
N ALA A 185 -16.27 6.13 29.00
CA ALA A 185 -15.31 7.06 28.37
C ALA A 185 -15.46 7.15 26.83
N GLY A 186 -16.38 6.39 26.25
CA GLY A 186 -16.57 6.25 24.82
C GLY A 186 -15.81 5.05 24.24
N LEU A 187 -15.81 4.96 22.91
CA LEU A 187 -15.07 3.91 22.21
C LEU A 187 -13.57 4.06 22.50
N PRO A 188 -12.87 2.97 22.88
CA PRO A 188 -11.43 3.00 23.14
C PRO A 188 -10.62 3.11 21.86
N ILE A 189 -11.25 3.24 20.70
CA ILE A 189 -10.59 3.23 19.40
C ILE A 189 -10.29 4.66 18.99
N GLU A 190 -9.04 4.89 18.63
CA GLU A 190 -8.58 6.12 17.98
C GLU A 190 -8.12 5.79 16.54
N LEU A 191 -8.56 6.61 15.60
CA LEU A 191 -8.22 6.55 14.20
C LEU A 191 -7.20 7.65 13.94
N THR A 192 -6.04 7.27 13.42
CA THR A 192 -4.97 8.21 13.04
C THR A 192 -4.72 8.08 11.55
N MET A 193 -4.98 9.15 10.80
CA MET A 193 -4.55 9.26 9.41
C MET A 193 -3.31 10.15 9.32
N ILE A 194 -2.28 9.65 8.65
CA ILE A 194 -1.08 10.41 8.32
C ILE A 194 -1.27 10.91 6.90
N LEU A 195 -1.23 12.23 6.70
CA LEU A 195 -1.30 12.83 5.38
C LEU A 195 0.02 13.48 5.03
N ALA A 196 0.38 13.45 3.75
CA ALA A 196 1.61 14.02 3.23
C ALA A 196 1.32 15.07 2.15
N ARG A 197 2.20 16.05 2.01
CA ARG A 197 2.18 17.03 0.93
C ARG A 197 3.59 17.22 0.40
N ASN A 198 3.74 17.34 -0.91
CA ASN A 198 5.04 17.67 -1.50
C ASN A 198 5.46 19.09 -1.11
N ARG A 199 6.66 19.27 -0.55
CA ARG A 199 7.15 20.58 -0.12
C ARG A 199 7.40 21.54 -1.28
N GLU A 200 7.93 21.02 -2.38
CA GLU A 200 8.31 21.81 -3.56
C GLU A 200 7.09 22.11 -4.44
N THR A 201 6.12 21.18 -4.47
CA THR A 201 4.93 21.25 -5.33
C THR A 201 3.63 20.99 -4.54
N PRO A 202 3.31 21.79 -3.51
CA PRO A 202 2.15 21.56 -2.65
C PRO A 202 0.81 21.59 -3.42
N ALA A 203 0.78 22.31 -4.53
CA ALA A 203 -0.37 22.42 -5.41
C ALA A 203 -0.65 21.15 -6.25
N ALA A 204 0.31 20.24 -6.40
CA ALA A 204 0.22 19.11 -7.34
C ALA A 204 -0.91 18.11 -6.99
N SER A 205 -1.35 18.09 -5.74
CA SER A 205 -2.42 17.22 -5.26
C SER A 205 -3.74 17.95 -5.00
N MET A 206 -3.81 19.26 -5.25
CA MET A 206 -5.04 20.04 -5.02
C MET A 206 -6.14 19.64 -6.00
N GLY A 207 -7.39 19.72 -5.55
CA GLY A 207 -8.58 19.37 -6.35
C GLY A 207 -8.92 17.89 -6.35
N ARG A 208 -8.11 17.04 -5.71
CA ARG A 208 -8.49 15.67 -5.38
C ARG A 208 -9.59 15.67 -4.31
N GLU A 209 -10.47 14.68 -4.39
CA GLU A 209 -11.42 14.39 -3.31
C GLU A 209 -11.16 12.98 -2.79
N TYR A 210 -11.32 12.81 -1.48
CA TYR A 210 -11.14 11.51 -0.83
C TYR A 210 -12.39 11.11 -0.09
N LYS A 211 -12.70 9.82 -0.12
CA LYS A 211 -13.81 9.22 0.62
C LYS A 211 -13.29 8.08 1.48
N THR A 212 -13.52 8.17 2.78
CA THR A 212 -13.22 7.10 3.73
C THR A 212 -14.45 6.21 3.87
N LEU A 213 -14.26 4.90 3.73
CA LEU A 213 -15.27 3.87 3.91
C LEU A 213 -14.78 2.91 5.00
N ALA A 214 -15.41 2.91 6.17
CA ALA A 214 -15.06 1.99 7.25
C ALA A 214 -16.28 1.17 7.70
N THR A 215 -16.24 -0.13 7.46
CA THR A 215 -17.31 -1.03 7.89
C THR A 215 -16.78 -2.42 8.21
N SER A 216 -17.33 -3.04 9.25
CA SER A 216 -16.99 -4.43 9.61
C SER A 216 -17.67 -5.46 8.69
N ARG A 217 -18.54 -5.03 7.78
CA ARG A 217 -19.30 -5.91 6.88
C ARG A 217 -18.75 -5.80 5.47
N LEU A 218 -18.06 -6.84 5.00
CA LEU A 218 -17.42 -6.83 3.68
C LEU A 218 -18.39 -6.62 2.52
N LYS A 219 -19.60 -7.19 2.59
CA LYS A 219 -20.66 -6.93 1.58
C LYS A 219 -21.12 -5.47 1.57
N THR A 220 -21.12 -4.82 2.74
CA THR A 220 -21.42 -3.39 2.83
C THR A 220 -20.26 -2.59 2.24
N LEU A 221 -19.01 -2.94 2.55
CA LEU A 221 -17.83 -2.29 1.98
C LEU A 221 -17.83 -2.37 0.45
N GLU A 222 -18.07 -3.56 -0.11
CA GLU A 222 -18.17 -3.75 -1.57
C GLU A 222 -19.26 -2.87 -2.18
N LYS A 223 -20.44 -2.83 -1.57
CA LYS A 223 -21.55 -1.98 -2.03
C LYS A 223 -21.15 -0.50 -2.03
N GLU A 224 -20.61 -0.01 -0.91
CA GLU A 224 -20.22 1.40 -0.76
C GLU A 224 -19.08 1.79 -1.71
N MET A 225 -18.12 0.89 -1.95
CA MET A 225 -17.06 1.09 -2.94
C MET A 225 -17.62 1.22 -4.35
N ASN A 226 -18.58 0.37 -4.73
CA ASN A 226 -19.24 0.44 -6.02
C ASN A 226 -20.12 1.69 -6.18
N GLU A 227 -20.81 2.14 -5.12
CA GLU A 227 -21.55 3.41 -5.11
C GLU A 227 -20.62 4.62 -5.26
N ALA A 228 -19.45 4.60 -4.61
CA ALA A 228 -18.42 5.62 -4.78
C ALA A 228 -17.81 5.57 -6.19
N ALA A 229 -17.61 4.38 -6.77
CA ALA A 229 -17.15 4.19 -8.14
C ALA A 229 -18.06 4.88 -9.16
N GLN A 230 -19.38 4.80 -8.97
CA GLN A 230 -20.36 5.48 -9.80
C GLN A 230 -20.24 7.01 -9.74
N GLN A 231 -19.69 7.54 -8.65
CA GLN A 231 -19.41 8.96 -8.45
C GLN A 231 -18.01 9.36 -8.94
N GLY A 232 -17.29 8.46 -9.60
CA GLY A 232 -15.95 8.68 -10.16
C GLY A 232 -14.80 8.42 -9.18
N TYR A 233 -15.07 7.88 -7.99
CA TYR A 233 -14.02 7.52 -7.04
C TYR A 233 -13.32 6.21 -7.44
N ARG A 234 -12.04 6.11 -7.10
CA ARG A 234 -11.15 4.98 -7.33
C ARG A 234 -10.54 4.48 -6.04
N PHE A 235 -10.23 3.20 -5.95
CA PHE A 235 -9.46 2.65 -4.84
C PHE A 235 -8.12 3.40 -4.73
N TYR A 236 -7.79 3.84 -3.52
CA TYR A 236 -6.55 4.56 -3.23
C TYR A 236 -5.70 3.81 -2.20
N TYR A 237 -6.31 3.39 -1.09
CA TYR A 237 -5.58 2.76 0.00
C TYR A 237 -6.50 1.82 0.79
N ALA A 238 -5.96 0.69 1.26
CA ALA A 238 -6.61 -0.20 2.20
C ALA A 238 -5.84 -0.18 3.52
N ALA A 239 -6.56 0.06 4.61
CA ALA A 239 -6.06 -0.04 5.96
C ALA A 239 -6.63 -1.27 6.67
N PRO A 240 -5.97 -1.74 7.74
CA PRO A 240 -6.54 -2.75 8.62
C PRO A 240 -7.96 -2.42 9.12
N ALA A 241 -8.69 -3.45 9.52
CA ALA A 241 -10.09 -3.41 9.96
C ALA A 241 -11.11 -3.00 8.88
N ALA A 242 -10.87 -3.40 7.61
CA ALA A 242 -11.78 -3.16 6.49
C ALA A 242 -12.11 -1.66 6.29
N LEU A 243 -11.09 -0.82 6.47
CA LEU A 243 -11.14 0.60 6.12
C LEU A 243 -10.50 0.81 4.75
N THR A 244 -11.22 1.48 3.87
CA THR A 244 -10.78 1.81 2.51
C THR A 244 -10.84 3.30 2.31
N ILE A 245 -9.81 3.87 1.71
CA ILE A 245 -9.81 5.24 1.21
C ILE A 245 -9.94 5.16 -0.30
N MET A 246 -10.87 5.94 -0.85
CA MET A 246 -11.05 6.12 -2.28
C MET A 246 -10.71 7.55 -2.68
N VAL A 247 -10.25 7.75 -3.90
CA VAL A 247 -9.85 9.06 -4.45
C VAL A 247 -10.61 9.38 -5.73
N ARG A 248 -10.97 10.63 -5.95
CA ARG A 248 -11.44 11.15 -7.23
C ARG A 248 -10.49 12.24 -7.71
N GLU A 249 -9.90 12.03 -8.87
CA GLU A 249 -8.98 12.97 -9.50
C GLU A 249 -9.76 14.12 -10.19
N PRO A 250 -9.27 15.37 -10.10
CA PRO A 250 -9.96 16.52 -10.69
C PRO A 250 -10.02 16.40 -12.22
N GLY A 251 -11.19 16.66 -12.80
CA GLY A 251 -11.38 16.68 -14.26
C GLY A 251 -11.27 15.33 -14.96
N VAL A 252 -11.03 14.24 -14.23
CA VAL A 252 -10.93 12.89 -14.81
C VAL A 252 -12.31 12.24 -14.85
N LYS A 253 -12.85 12.06 -16.05
CA LYS A 253 -13.96 11.11 -16.26
C LYS A 253 -13.39 9.70 -16.20
N ALA A 254 -13.31 9.16 -14.99
CA ALA A 254 -12.74 7.84 -14.79
C ALA A 254 -13.65 6.78 -15.46
N PRO A 255 -13.09 5.78 -16.17
CA PRO A 255 -13.92 4.74 -16.77
C PRO A 255 -14.69 4.03 -15.67
N ARG A 256 -15.90 3.55 -15.97
CA ARG A 256 -16.69 2.79 -14.98
C ARG A 256 -15.83 1.64 -14.46
N VAL A 257 -15.83 1.42 -13.15
CA VAL A 257 -15.19 0.27 -12.52
C VAL A 257 -16.17 -0.42 -11.60
N GLU A 258 -15.92 -1.69 -11.38
CA GLU A 258 -16.64 -2.55 -10.46
C GLU A 258 -15.65 -3.13 -9.45
N TYR A 259 -16.04 -3.13 -8.18
CA TYR A 259 -15.25 -3.73 -7.10
C TYR A 259 -15.86 -5.03 -6.62
N GLN A 260 -14.99 -5.97 -6.27
CA GLN A 260 -15.31 -7.19 -5.53
C GLN A 260 -14.45 -7.23 -4.26
N VAL A 261 -15.07 -7.57 -3.13
CA VAL A 261 -14.37 -7.68 -1.83
C VAL A 261 -14.46 -9.11 -1.33
N LEU A 262 -13.33 -9.80 -1.37
CA LEU A 262 -13.20 -11.16 -0.88
C LEU A 262 -12.90 -11.18 0.62
N GLY A 263 -13.66 -11.97 1.37
CA GLY A 263 -13.49 -12.18 2.80
C GLY A 263 -13.23 -13.64 3.15
N THR A 264 -12.12 -13.96 3.81
CA THR A 264 -11.85 -15.34 4.24
C THR A 264 -10.81 -15.39 5.35
N ASN A 265 -10.86 -16.46 6.15
CA ASN A 265 -9.83 -16.83 7.11
C ASN A 265 -9.05 -18.09 6.68
N ARG A 266 -9.27 -18.58 5.45
CA ARG A 266 -8.63 -19.79 4.91
C ARG A 266 -7.82 -19.45 3.66
N VAL A 267 -6.49 -19.59 3.78
CA VAL A 267 -5.52 -19.26 2.72
C VAL A 267 -5.78 -20.05 1.43
N ASN A 268 -6.01 -21.36 1.50
CA ASN A 268 -6.23 -22.18 0.30
C ASN A 268 -7.52 -21.79 -0.44
N THR A 269 -8.59 -21.49 0.32
CA THR A 269 -9.84 -20.99 -0.25
C THR A 269 -9.61 -19.63 -0.91
N MET A 270 -8.83 -18.78 -0.25
CA MET A 270 -8.46 -17.46 -0.75
C MET A 270 -7.71 -17.52 -2.08
N GLU A 271 -6.63 -18.31 -2.18
CA GLU A 271 -5.86 -18.41 -3.44
C GLU A 271 -6.77 -18.84 -4.60
N LYS A 272 -7.63 -19.84 -4.38
CA LYS A 272 -8.58 -20.30 -5.40
C LYS A 272 -9.54 -19.18 -5.81
N GLU A 273 -10.19 -18.52 -4.86
CA GLU A 273 -11.18 -17.47 -5.12
C GLU A 273 -10.55 -16.24 -5.80
N MET A 274 -9.34 -15.86 -5.40
CA MET A 274 -8.57 -14.79 -6.05
C MET A 274 -8.25 -15.12 -7.52
N ASN A 275 -7.83 -16.36 -7.80
CA ASN A 275 -7.60 -16.84 -9.17
C ASN A 275 -8.91 -16.90 -9.98
N ASP A 276 -10.02 -17.32 -9.36
CA ASP A 276 -11.33 -17.37 -10.02
C ASP A 276 -11.88 -15.97 -10.33
N LEU A 277 -11.65 -14.97 -9.48
CA LEU A 277 -11.92 -13.56 -9.79
C LEU A 277 -11.02 -13.05 -10.92
N SER A 278 -9.75 -13.44 -10.94
CA SER A 278 -8.84 -13.03 -12.00
C SER A 278 -9.27 -13.52 -13.38
N LYS A 279 -9.79 -14.75 -13.48
CA LYS A 279 -10.42 -15.27 -14.71
C LYS A 279 -11.65 -14.47 -15.15
N GLN A 280 -12.33 -13.79 -14.23
CA GLN A 280 -13.46 -12.90 -14.52
C GLN A 280 -13.02 -11.47 -14.88
N GLY A 281 -11.71 -11.23 -15.03
CA GLY A 281 -11.13 -9.94 -15.40
C GLY A 281 -10.92 -8.98 -14.23
N PHE A 282 -11.10 -9.43 -12.99
CA PHE A 282 -10.78 -8.64 -11.81
C PHE A 282 -9.28 -8.61 -11.55
N ARG A 283 -8.77 -7.43 -11.23
CA ARG A 283 -7.38 -7.16 -10.89
C ARG A 283 -7.26 -6.94 -9.39
N TYR A 284 -6.23 -7.50 -8.80
CA TYR A 284 -5.93 -7.29 -7.40
C TYR A 284 -5.60 -5.82 -7.10
N MET A 285 -6.10 -5.30 -5.97
CA MET A 285 -5.77 -3.96 -5.49
C MET A 285 -4.99 -3.97 -4.18
N ALA A 286 -5.51 -4.64 -3.15
CA ALA A 286 -4.87 -4.72 -1.84
C ALA A 286 -5.49 -5.81 -0.96
N THR A 287 -4.72 -6.29 0.02
CA THR A 287 -5.19 -7.13 1.11
C THR A 287 -4.92 -6.44 2.43
N SER A 288 -5.88 -6.50 3.34
CA SER A 288 -5.72 -6.08 4.72
C SER A 288 -6.33 -7.12 5.66
N ASN A 289 -5.90 -7.15 6.92
CA ASN A 289 -6.63 -7.90 7.93
C ASN A 289 -7.82 -7.07 8.46
N GLY A 290 -8.96 -7.71 8.72
CA GLY A 290 -10.18 -7.03 9.16
C GLY A 290 -11.40 -7.93 9.14
N ALA A 291 -12.46 -7.53 9.85
CA ALA A 291 -13.74 -8.25 9.86
C ALA A 291 -13.67 -9.76 10.23
N GLY A 292 -12.69 -10.16 11.05
CA GLY A 292 -12.50 -11.56 11.48
C GLY A 292 -11.65 -12.43 10.54
N GLY A 293 -10.99 -11.83 9.55
CA GLY A 293 -10.08 -12.54 8.64
C GLY A 293 -9.30 -11.59 7.74
N LEU A 294 -9.08 -12.02 6.50
CA LEU A 294 -8.53 -11.19 5.43
C LEU A 294 -9.66 -10.56 4.62
N ALA A 295 -9.47 -9.32 4.22
CA ALA A 295 -10.29 -8.61 3.26
C ALA A 295 -9.41 -8.23 2.06
N THR A 296 -9.75 -8.75 0.88
CA THR A 296 -9.03 -8.44 -0.37
C THR A 296 -9.93 -7.75 -1.35
N ILE A 297 -9.43 -6.63 -1.87
CA ILE A 297 -10.13 -5.77 -2.81
C ILE A 297 -9.64 -6.07 -4.22
N PHE A 298 -10.61 -6.22 -5.12
CA PHE A 298 -10.40 -6.38 -6.53
C PHE A 298 -11.13 -5.29 -7.32
N GLU A 299 -10.55 -4.85 -8.44
CA GLU A 299 -11.14 -3.90 -9.37
C GLU A 299 -11.24 -4.50 -10.77
N ARG A 300 -12.36 -4.26 -11.47
CA ARG A 300 -12.51 -4.54 -12.90
C ARG A 300 -12.99 -3.31 -13.62
N THR A 301 -12.38 -2.99 -14.75
CA THR A 301 -12.98 -2.07 -15.72
C THR A 301 -13.89 -2.89 -16.63
N PRO A 302 -15.21 -2.61 -16.72
CA PRO A 302 -16.10 -3.25 -17.68
C PRO A 302 -15.64 -2.90 -19.09
N THR A 303 -14.81 -3.76 -19.66
CA THR A 303 -14.46 -3.79 -21.08
C THR A 303 -15.29 -4.91 -21.71
N ALA A 304 -15.37 -4.97 -23.05
CA ALA A 304 -16.01 -6.09 -23.73
C ALA A 304 -15.44 -7.40 -23.18
N GLU A 305 -16.33 -8.31 -22.76
CA GLU A 305 -15.98 -9.55 -22.06
C GLU A 305 -14.82 -10.27 -22.74
N GLY A 306 -13.76 -10.59 -21.99
CA GLY A 306 -12.65 -11.43 -22.45
C GLY A 306 -11.37 -10.73 -22.92
N SER A 307 -11.22 -9.41 -22.84
CA SER A 307 -9.98 -8.75 -23.30
C SER A 307 -8.83 -8.72 -22.27
N ALA A 308 -9.13 -8.87 -20.97
CA ALA A 308 -8.13 -8.83 -19.91
C ALA A 308 -7.46 -10.21 -19.77
N THR A 309 -6.15 -10.27 -20.00
CA THR A 309 -5.36 -11.47 -19.69
C THR A 309 -5.48 -11.74 -18.19
N PRO A 310 -5.94 -12.94 -17.77
CA PRO A 310 -6.05 -13.27 -16.36
C PRO A 310 -4.66 -13.27 -15.71
N PHE A 311 -4.63 -13.17 -14.40
CA PHE A 311 -3.43 -13.32 -13.61
C PHE A 311 -3.48 -14.62 -12.81
N GLU A 312 -2.32 -15.22 -12.61
CA GLU A 312 -2.17 -16.29 -11.64
C GLU A 312 -1.67 -15.69 -10.33
N ILE A 313 -2.38 -15.99 -9.25
CA ILE A 313 -2.09 -15.50 -7.90
C ILE A 313 -1.57 -16.66 -7.06
N LYS A 314 -0.50 -16.40 -6.30
CA LYS A 314 0.09 -17.33 -5.33
C LYS A 314 0.18 -16.69 -3.95
N LEU A 315 -0.18 -17.47 -2.94
CA LEU A 315 -0.12 -17.09 -1.55
C LEU A 315 0.98 -17.89 -0.83
N VAL A 316 1.89 -17.19 -0.17
CA VAL A 316 2.99 -17.81 0.59
C VAL A 316 2.79 -17.54 2.08
N THR A 317 2.66 -18.61 2.87
CA THR A 317 2.45 -18.57 4.33
C THR A 317 3.44 -19.45 5.08
N LYS A 318 4.73 -19.28 4.79
CA LYS A 318 5.80 -20.05 5.45
C LYS A 318 6.21 -19.40 6.78
N PHE A 319 6.79 -20.20 7.67
CA PHE A 319 7.08 -19.80 9.06
C PHE A 319 8.48 -19.25 9.31
N THR A 320 9.43 -19.44 8.36
CA THR A 320 10.83 -19.04 8.56
C THR A 320 11.37 -18.25 7.38
N ASP A 321 12.27 -17.33 7.64
CA ASP A 321 12.88 -16.43 6.66
C ASP A 321 13.51 -17.20 5.52
N THR A 322 14.29 -18.24 5.83
CA THR A 322 14.95 -19.07 4.83
C THR A 322 13.95 -19.75 3.91
N SER A 323 12.82 -20.25 4.46
CA SER A 323 11.80 -20.92 3.64
C SER A 323 10.97 -19.93 2.83
N VAL A 324 10.61 -18.78 3.41
CA VAL A 324 9.94 -17.68 2.71
C VAL A 324 10.81 -17.17 1.56
N ASN A 325 12.07 -16.82 1.83
CA ASN A 325 12.98 -16.29 0.82
C ASN A 325 13.23 -17.29 -0.31
N LYS A 326 13.44 -18.58 -0.02
CA LYS A 326 13.58 -19.61 -1.05
C LYS A 326 12.33 -19.70 -1.95
N GLU A 327 11.13 -19.63 -1.36
CA GLU A 327 9.88 -19.68 -2.12
C GLU A 327 9.70 -18.42 -2.97
N ILE A 328 9.96 -17.23 -2.43
CA ILE A 328 9.92 -15.97 -3.18
C ILE A 328 10.85 -16.05 -4.39
N GLN A 329 12.09 -16.47 -4.20
CA GLN A 329 13.08 -16.55 -5.28
C GLN A 329 12.66 -17.53 -6.38
N LYS A 330 12.09 -18.68 -6.00
CA LYS A 330 11.51 -19.63 -6.94
C LYS A 330 10.35 -19.01 -7.73
N LEU A 331 9.39 -18.38 -7.06
CA LEU A 331 8.23 -17.78 -7.73
C LEU A 331 8.65 -16.60 -8.63
N VAL A 332 9.62 -15.80 -8.21
CA VAL A 332 10.17 -14.72 -9.05
C VAL A 332 10.82 -15.28 -10.31
N GLN A 333 11.57 -16.38 -10.21
CA GLN A 333 12.12 -17.10 -11.37
C GLN A 333 11.02 -17.63 -12.30
N ASP A 334 9.87 -18.05 -11.72
CA ASP A 334 8.68 -18.47 -12.45
C ASP A 334 7.85 -17.28 -13.01
N GLY A 335 8.35 -16.05 -12.90
CA GLY A 335 7.76 -14.83 -13.46
C GLY A 335 6.71 -14.15 -12.57
N TYR A 336 6.59 -14.52 -11.30
CA TYR A 336 5.73 -13.82 -10.36
C TYR A 336 6.38 -12.54 -9.82
N GLN A 337 5.56 -11.53 -9.64
CA GLN A 337 5.89 -10.28 -8.97
C GLN A 337 5.23 -10.25 -7.61
N LEU A 338 5.96 -9.76 -6.62
CA LEU A 338 5.42 -9.67 -5.27
C LEU A 338 4.62 -8.37 -5.11
N MET A 339 3.37 -8.53 -4.69
CA MET A 339 2.35 -7.47 -4.76
C MET A 339 1.98 -6.91 -3.39
N ASP A 340 1.88 -7.77 -2.36
CA ASP A 340 1.48 -7.33 -1.02
C ASP A 340 2.03 -8.25 0.07
N ILE A 341 2.03 -7.72 1.30
CA ILE A 341 2.31 -8.47 2.53
C ILE A 341 1.30 -8.06 3.60
N THR A 342 0.70 -9.06 4.25
CA THR A 342 -0.23 -8.88 5.37
C THR A 342 -0.04 -10.01 6.38
N ASN A 343 -0.79 -9.98 7.48
CA ASN A 343 -0.74 -11.04 8.49
C ASN A 343 -2.12 -11.66 8.70
N LEU A 344 -2.16 -12.99 8.68
CA LEU A 344 -3.27 -13.82 9.14
C LEU A 344 -2.68 -14.92 10.02
N SER A 345 -2.48 -14.62 11.31
CA SER A 345 -1.71 -15.43 12.28
C SER A 345 -0.23 -15.65 11.95
N ASN A 346 0.16 -15.62 10.68
CA ASN A 346 1.52 -15.56 10.16
C ASN A 346 1.57 -14.56 9.00
N PHE A 347 2.76 -14.26 8.50
CA PHE A 347 2.91 -13.53 7.25
C PHE A 347 2.21 -14.25 6.11
N LEU A 348 1.50 -13.47 5.31
CA LEU A 348 0.93 -13.85 4.04
C LEU A 348 1.52 -12.92 2.98
N LEU A 349 2.36 -13.48 2.12
CA LEU A 349 2.84 -12.78 0.93
C LEU A 349 1.94 -13.12 -0.25
N MET A 350 1.57 -12.10 -1.01
CA MET A 350 0.81 -12.27 -2.25
C MET A 350 1.71 -11.97 -3.44
N LEU A 351 1.80 -12.93 -4.35
CA LEU A 351 2.51 -12.79 -5.61
C LEU A 351 1.57 -13.01 -6.80
N GLN A 352 1.84 -12.33 -7.90
CA GLN A 352 1.02 -12.35 -9.10
C GLN A 352 1.90 -12.47 -10.34
N LYS A 353 1.52 -13.30 -11.30
CA LYS A 353 2.09 -13.29 -12.67
C LYS A 353 1.00 -13.15 -13.71
N SER A 354 1.37 -12.66 -14.89
CA SER A 354 0.45 -12.71 -16.04
C SER A 354 0.14 -14.17 -16.40
N GLY A 355 -1.14 -14.50 -16.53
CA GLY A 355 -1.57 -15.81 -16.97
C GLY A 355 -1.30 -16.02 -18.46
N THR A 356 -1.18 -17.28 -18.86
CA THR A 356 -1.23 -17.69 -20.27
C THR A 356 -2.69 -17.67 -20.72
N ARG A 357 -2.96 -17.09 -21.89
CA ARG A 357 -4.29 -17.14 -22.52
C ARG A 357 -4.64 -18.56 -22.96
#